data_AF-A0A7K5SKW1-F1
#
_entry.id   AF-A0A7K5SKW1-F1
#
_cell.length_a   1.000
_cell.length_b   1.000
_cell.length_c   1.000
_cell.angle_alpha   90.00
_cell.angle_beta   90.00
_cell.angle_gamma   90.00
#
_symmetry.space_group_name_H-M   'P 1'
#
loop_
_entity.id
_entity.type
_entity.pdbx_description
1 polymer ?
#
loop_
_entity_poly.entity_id
_entity_poly.type
_entity_poly.pdbx_seq_one_letter_code
_entity_poly.pdbx_strand_id
1 'polypeptide(L)'
;EEPLKKKFLLKISGGNYTEFEPGRMRFHKQDFSLEILNTSRDDRRIYEYSVSKGPEEEVWQIQLEVFEPVAKPIIRILRRESSNGSCSLALRCSSERGDEVSYSWDSRDNGTGGICAGNGSVLNLSYSLRSAAFGCVCTASNPVSSRHAAFHSSQCSSQPRGVPGVRTELLVPLVVLGVTIIII
;
A
#
# COMPACT_ATOMS: atom_id res chain seq x y z
N GLU A 1 -28.07 -8.85 19.34
CA GLU A 1 -26.61 -8.65 19.31
C GLU A 1 -25.98 -9.81 20.07
N GLU A 2 -25.04 -10.53 19.47
CA GLU A 2 -24.27 -11.52 20.22
C GLU A 2 -23.41 -10.78 21.26
N PRO A 3 -23.40 -11.17 22.54
CA PRO A 3 -22.52 -10.55 23.50
C PRO A 3 -21.09 -10.73 23.01
N LEU A 4 -20.36 -9.62 22.84
CA LEU A 4 -18.92 -9.63 22.56
C LEU A 4 -18.29 -10.69 23.47
N LYS A 5 -17.77 -11.78 22.90
CA LYS A 5 -17.13 -12.86 23.65
C LYS A 5 -15.88 -12.31 24.33
N LYS A 6 -16.07 -11.77 25.54
CA LYS A 6 -14.99 -11.27 26.38
C LYS A 6 -14.12 -12.43 26.81
N LYS A 7 -12.81 -12.20 26.83
CA LYS A 7 -11.85 -13.23 27.18
C LYS A 7 -10.98 -12.76 28.33
N PHE A 8 -11.00 -13.52 29.42
CA PHE A 8 -10.13 -13.26 30.56
C PHE A 8 -8.71 -13.73 30.24
N LEU A 9 -7.72 -12.86 30.45
CA LEU A 9 -6.33 -13.14 30.16
C LEU A 9 -5.56 -13.58 31.40
N LEU A 10 -5.73 -12.81 32.47
CA LEU A 10 -4.89 -12.88 33.65
C LEU A 10 -5.69 -12.49 34.90
N LYS A 11 -5.50 -13.23 35.97
CA LYS A 11 -5.92 -12.83 37.32
C LYS A 11 -4.70 -12.77 38.22
N ILE A 12 -4.47 -11.64 38.88
CA ILE A 12 -3.39 -11.46 39.86
C ILE A 12 -4.02 -11.34 41.25
N SER A 13 -3.60 -12.18 42.20
CA SER A 13 -4.14 -12.17 43.57
C SER A 13 -3.08 -12.60 44.58
N GLY A 14 -2.86 -11.78 45.61
CA GLY A 14 -2.01 -12.14 46.76
C GLY A 14 -0.57 -12.52 46.40
N GLY A 15 -0.01 -11.95 45.32
CA GLY A 15 1.33 -12.28 44.80
C GLY A 15 1.37 -13.50 43.87
N ASN A 16 0.25 -14.20 43.69
CA ASN A 16 0.07 -15.25 42.70
C ASN A 16 -0.64 -14.74 41.46
N TYR A 17 -0.58 -15.52 40.38
CA TYR A 17 -1.24 -15.20 39.11
C TYR A 17 -1.77 -16.47 38.45
N THR A 18 -2.85 -16.32 37.68
CA THR A 18 -3.45 -17.37 36.87
C THR A 18 -3.56 -16.88 35.44
N GLU A 19 -2.88 -17.57 34.52
CA GLU A 19 -3.04 -17.38 33.08
C GLU A 19 -4.17 -18.29 32.57
N PHE A 20 -5.07 -17.74 31.76
CA PHE A 20 -6.22 -18.48 31.25
C PHE A 20 -5.98 -19.13 29.88
N GLU A 21 -4.89 -18.77 29.20
CA GLU A 21 -4.38 -19.51 28.01
C GLU A 21 -2.86 -19.71 28.08
N PRO A 22 -2.41 -20.66 28.90
CA PRO A 22 -1.01 -21.04 28.95
C PRO A 22 -0.48 -21.38 27.55
N GLY A 23 0.66 -20.80 27.17
CA GLY A 23 1.32 -21.04 25.88
C GLY A 23 0.89 -20.12 24.74
N ARG A 24 -0.28 -19.47 24.84
CA ARG A 24 -0.65 -18.32 23.98
C ARG A 24 -0.37 -16.98 24.64
N MET A 25 -0.18 -16.98 25.95
CA MET A 25 0.18 -15.81 26.73
C MET A 25 1.45 -16.05 27.54
N ARG A 26 2.10 -14.94 27.87
CA ARG A 26 3.22 -14.92 28.80
C ARG A 26 3.11 -13.70 29.69
N PHE A 27 2.89 -13.92 30.98
CA PHE A 27 2.96 -12.86 31.97
C PHE A 27 4.38 -12.73 32.53
N HIS A 28 4.90 -11.51 32.54
CA HIS A 28 6.21 -11.19 33.09
C HIS A 28 6.06 -10.56 34.47
N LYS A 29 6.41 -11.34 35.51
CA LYS A 29 6.25 -10.92 36.91
C LYS A 29 7.11 -9.73 37.31
N GLN A 30 8.22 -9.51 36.61
CA GLN A 30 9.21 -8.50 36.97
C GLN A 30 8.70 -7.08 36.74
N ASP A 31 7.95 -6.87 35.65
CA ASP A 31 7.47 -5.56 35.23
C ASP A 31 5.95 -5.51 35.04
N PHE A 32 5.25 -6.60 35.35
CA PHE A 32 3.80 -6.76 35.20
C PHE A 32 3.32 -6.60 33.75
N SER A 33 4.18 -6.83 32.76
CA SER A 33 3.79 -6.85 31.35
C SER A 33 3.17 -8.19 30.95
N LEU A 34 2.27 -8.13 29.97
CA LEU A 34 1.60 -9.30 29.40
C LEU A 34 1.85 -9.35 27.90
N GLU A 35 2.37 -10.47 27.42
CA GLU A 35 2.54 -10.75 25.99
C GLU A 35 1.47 -11.71 25.50
N ILE A 36 0.88 -11.40 24.35
CA ILE A 36 0.05 -12.32 23.57
C ILE A 36 0.90 -12.84 22.42
N LEU A 37 1.15 -14.15 22.41
CA LEU A 37 2.05 -14.81 21.47
C LEU A 37 1.28 -15.25 20.21
N ASN A 38 1.99 -15.20 19.07
CA ASN A 38 1.49 -15.65 17.77
C ASN A 38 0.11 -15.07 17.45
N THR A 39 -0.01 -13.74 17.47
CA THR A 39 -1.25 -13.03 17.20
C THR A 39 -1.79 -13.34 15.81
N SER A 40 -3.11 -13.48 15.77
CA SER A 40 -3.90 -13.80 14.58
C SER A 40 -5.10 -12.86 14.49
N ARG A 41 -5.79 -12.82 13.35
CA ARG A 41 -6.99 -11.98 13.19
C ARG A 41 -8.08 -12.33 14.21
N ASP A 42 -8.16 -13.59 14.64
CA ASP A 42 -9.16 -14.02 15.62
C ASP A 42 -8.93 -13.44 17.03
N ASP A 43 -7.72 -12.91 17.29
CA ASP A 43 -7.40 -12.26 18.56
C ASP A 43 -7.94 -10.82 18.62
N ARG A 44 -8.55 -10.30 17.54
CA ARG A 44 -9.24 -9.00 17.55
C ARG A 44 -10.50 -9.05 18.41
N ARG A 45 -10.41 -8.62 19.68
CA ARG A 45 -11.52 -8.63 20.65
C ARG A 45 -11.20 -7.81 21.90
N ILE A 46 -12.20 -7.70 22.79
CA ILE A 46 -12.03 -7.20 24.14
C ILE A 46 -11.47 -8.30 25.04
N TYR A 47 -10.39 -7.97 25.72
CA TYR A 47 -9.73 -8.76 26.74
C TYR A 47 -9.93 -8.16 28.11
N GLU A 48 -10.03 -9.02 29.12
CA GLU A 48 -10.14 -8.61 30.52
C GLU A 48 -8.98 -9.16 31.34
N TYR A 49 -8.52 -8.39 32.32
CA TYR A 49 -7.66 -8.89 33.39
C TYR A 49 -8.12 -8.32 34.71
N SER A 50 -7.89 -9.05 35.80
CA SER A 50 -8.20 -8.56 37.13
C SER A 50 -7.02 -8.60 38.09
N VAL A 51 -7.03 -7.63 38.98
CA VAL A 51 -6.05 -7.51 40.06
C VAL A 51 -6.83 -7.46 41.37
N SER A 52 -6.49 -8.36 42.29
CA SER A 52 -7.10 -8.45 43.61
C SER A 52 -6.12 -8.08 44.71
N LYS A 53 -6.56 -7.20 45.62
CA LYS A 53 -5.83 -6.81 46.83
C LYS A 53 -6.74 -6.99 48.05
N GLY A 54 -6.58 -8.12 48.75
CA GLY A 54 -7.49 -8.48 49.84
C GLY A 54 -8.90 -8.75 49.32
N PRO A 55 -9.96 -8.12 49.87
CA PRO A 55 -11.33 -8.30 49.39
C PRO A 55 -11.66 -7.48 48.12
N GLU A 56 -10.79 -6.54 47.74
CA GLU A 56 -11.01 -5.68 46.57
C GLU A 56 -10.50 -6.38 45.30
N GLU A 57 -11.35 -6.43 44.27
CA GLU A 57 -11.00 -6.87 42.91
C GLU A 57 -11.33 -5.76 41.91
N GLU A 58 -10.35 -5.41 41.11
CA GLU A 58 -10.51 -4.46 40.00
C GLU A 58 -10.37 -5.21 38.68
N VAL A 59 -11.29 -4.95 37.74
CA VAL A 59 -11.33 -5.58 36.42
C VAL A 59 -11.10 -4.51 35.37
N TRP A 60 -10.11 -4.74 34.51
CA TRP A 60 -9.73 -3.86 33.42
C TRP A 60 -10.08 -4.48 32.07
N GLN A 61 -10.39 -3.63 31.09
CA GLN A 61 -10.73 -4.04 29.73
C GLN A 61 -9.79 -3.40 28.71
N ILE A 62 -9.31 -4.19 27.76
CA ILE A 62 -8.45 -3.75 26.65
C ILE A 62 -9.04 -4.28 25.34
N GLN A 63 -9.26 -3.39 24.37
CA GLN A 63 -9.58 -3.79 22.99
C GLN A 63 -8.27 -4.03 22.23
N LEU A 64 -8.07 -5.26 21.75
CA LEU A 64 -6.97 -5.57 20.85
C LEU A 64 -7.43 -5.41 19.40
N GLU A 65 -6.75 -4.53 18.67
CA GLU A 65 -6.89 -4.41 17.22
C GLU A 65 -5.73 -5.15 16.54
N VAL A 66 -6.03 -5.89 15.48
CA VAL A 66 -5.05 -6.67 14.73
C VAL A 66 -5.09 -6.22 13.28
N PHE A 67 -3.94 -5.75 12.79
CA PHE A 67 -3.78 -5.24 11.42
C PHE A 67 -2.84 -6.14 10.64
N GLU A 68 -3.23 -6.48 9.41
CA GLU A 68 -2.29 -7.03 8.44
C GLU A 68 -1.25 -5.97 8.07
N PRO A 69 0.07 -6.28 8.11
CA PRO A 69 1.10 -5.34 7.69
C PRO A 69 0.96 -4.95 6.21
N VAL A 70 1.21 -3.68 5.93
CA VAL A 70 1.16 -3.11 4.58
C VAL A 70 2.26 -3.75 3.72
N ALA A 71 1.87 -4.27 2.56
CA ALA A 71 2.80 -4.74 1.55
C ALA A 71 3.54 -3.57 0.87
N LYS A 72 4.61 -3.85 0.14
CA LYS A 72 5.31 -2.81 -0.61
C LYS A 72 4.35 -2.20 -1.65
N PRO A 73 4.09 -0.88 -1.63
CA PRO A 73 3.15 -0.28 -2.57
C PRO A 73 3.72 -0.22 -3.98
N ILE A 74 2.83 -0.07 -4.96
CA ILE A 74 3.16 0.11 -6.38
C ILE A 74 2.56 1.43 -6.85
N ILE A 75 3.33 2.18 -7.65
CA ILE A 75 2.88 3.41 -8.28
C ILE A 75 2.52 3.11 -9.75
N ARG A 76 1.29 3.42 -10.14
CA ARG A 76 0.78 3.31 -11.51
C ARG A 76 0.48 4.70 -12.07
N ILE A 77 0.76 4.89 -13.36
CA ILE A 77 0.36 6.10 -14.09
C ILE A 77 -1.08 5.88 -14.57
N LEU A 78 -2.03 6.67 -14.06
CA LEU A 78 -3.43 6.63 -14.48
C LEU A 78 -3.66 7.46 -15.74
N ARG A 79 -3.08 8.66 -15.79
CA ARG A 79 -3.17 9.58 -16.92
C ARG A 79 -1.82 10.24 -17.17
N ARG A 80 -1.55 10.50 -18.45
CA ARG A 80 -0.37 11.20 -18.92
C ARG A 80 -0.77 12.12 -20.05
N GLU A 81 -0.42 13.39 -19.91
CA GLU A 81 -0.61 14.42 -20.92
C GLU A 81 0.70 15.16 -21.09
N SER A 82 1.13 15.35 -22.35
CA SER A 82 2.32 16.11 -22.67
C SER A 82 1.96 17.16 -23.72
N SER A 83 2.12 18.43 -23.39
CA SER A 83 1.85 19.56 -24.29
C SER A 83 2.86 20.67 -24.05
N ASN A 84 3.29 21.36 -25.12
CA ASN A 84 4.11 22.57 -25.04
C ASN A 84 5.35 22.48 -24.11
N GLY A 85 5.99 21.31 -24.03
CA GLY A 85 7.18 21.11 -23.20
C GLY A 85 6.91 20.87 -21.71
N SER A 86 5.65 20.69 -21.28
CA SER A 86 5.29 20.22 -19.94
C SER A 86 4.71 18.81 -19.97
N CYS A 87 4.77 18.13 -18.83
CA CYS A 87 4.14 16.83 -18.60
C CYS A 87 3.24 16.90 -17.37
N SER A 88 1.99 16.50 -17.54
CA SER A 88 1.00 16.34 -16.47
C SER A 88 0.72 14.86 -16.26
N LEU A 89 0.80 14.41 -15.01
CA LEU A 89 0.59 13.02 -14.61
C LEU A 89 -0.46 12.94 -13.50
N ALA A 90 -1.30 11.91 -13.59
CA ALA A 90 -2.06 11.40 -12.47
C ALA A 90 -1.47 10.06 -12.05
N LEU A 91 -0.89 9.99 -10.86
CA LEU A 91 -0.29 8.79 -10.28
C LEU A 91 -1.23 8.17 -9.26
N ARG A 92 -1.30 6.84 -9.22
CA ARG A 92 -1.98 6.10 -8.16
C ARG A 92 -0.99 5.21 -7.44
N CYS A 93 -0.95 5.34 -6.12
CA CYS A 93 -0.26 4.44 -5.23
C CYS A 93 -1.26 3.44 -4.64
N SER A 94 -0.90 2.17 -4.64
CA SER A 94 -1.74 1.11 -4.08
C SER A 94 -0.87 0.02 -3.47
N SER A 95 -1.27 -0.47 -2.30
CA SER A 95 -0.74 -1.71 -1.71
C SER A 95 -1.71 -2.86 -2.00
N GLU A 96 -1.18 -4.04 -2.30
CA GLU A 96 -1.99 -5.25 -2.54
C GLU A 96 -2.50 -5.87 -1.23
N ARG A 97 -1.81 -5.62 -0.11
CA ARG A 97 -2.17 -6.10 1.23
C ARG A 97 -2.00 -5.01 2.28
N GLY A 98 -2.69 -5.18 3.39
CA GLY A 98 -2.70 -4.27 4.53
C GLY A 98 -4.12 -3.81 4.84
N ASP A 99 -4.41 -3.68 6.13
CA ASP A 99 -5.70 -3.17 6.60
C ASP A 99 -5.65 -1.66 6.79
N GLU A 100 -6.75 -0.99 6.45
CA GLU A 100 -6.99 0.45 6.72
C GLU A 100 -5.82 1.34 6.26
N VAL A 101 -5.30 1.05 5.07
CA VAL A 101 -4.08 1.69 4.56
C VAL A 101 -4.35 3.16 4.21
N SER A 102 -3.60 4.05 4.86
CA SER A 102 -3.49 5.46 4.50
C SER A 102 -2.32 5.67 3.54
N TYR A 103 -2.42 6.71 2.71
CA TYR A 103 -1.41 7.05 1.71
C TYR A 103 -1.00 8.52 1.82
N SER A 104 0.27 8.79 1.62
CA SER A 104 0.80 10.14 1.48
C SER A 104 1.91 10.18 0.44
N TRP A 105 2.19 11.38 -0.05
CA TRP A 105 3.20 11.64 -1.05
C TRP A 105 4.11 12.76 -0.58
N ASP A 106 5.40 12.57 -0.82
CA ASP A 106 6.40 13.59 -0.57
C ASP A 106 7.52 13.49 -1.60
N SER A 107 8.43 14.45 -1.54
CA SER A 107 9.59 14.56 -2.39
C SER A 107 10.69 13.68 -1.85
N ARG A 108 11.40 12.98 -2.75
CA ARG A 108 12.57 12.19 -2.34
C ARG A 108 13.70 13.09 -1.85
N ASP A 109 13.81 14.28 -2.44
CA ASP A 109 14.84 15.27 -2.19
C ASP A 109 14.20 16.59 -1.77
N ASN A 110 14.88 17.34 -0.89
CA ASN A 110 14.38 18.58 -0.26
C ASN A 110 14.27 19.79 -1.20
N GLY A 111 14.15 19.58 -2.52
CA GLY A 111 14.35 20.59 -3.57
C GLY A 111 13.32 20.62 -4.71
N THR A 112 12.23 19.86 -4.63
CA THR A 112 11.21 19.79 -5.70
C THR A 112 10.09 20.84 -5.55
N GLY A 113 10.21 21.78 -4.62
CA GLY A 113 9.23 22.85 -4.40
C GLY A 113 7.84 22.35 -3.98
N GLY A 114 7.75 21.16 -3.37
CA GLY A 114 6.48 20.60 -2.91
C GLY A 114 5.60 20.00 -4.03
N ILE A 115 6.11 19.84 -5.25
CA ILE A 115 5.36 19.24 -6.39
C ILE A 115 4.84 17.83 -6.07
N CYS A 116 5.55 17.10 -5.22
CA CYS A 116 5.17 15.75 -4.82
C CYS A 116 4.28 15.71 -3.57
N ALA A 117 4.00 16.83 -2.91
CA ALA A 117 3.27 16.84 -1.64
C ALA A 117 1.79 16.53 -1.87
N GLY A 118 1.27 15.50 -1.22
CA GLY A 118 -0.13 15.13 -1.35
C GLY A 118 -0.60 14.12 -0.33
N ASN A 119 -1.88 14.17 0.01
CA ASN A 119 -2.54 13.21 0.87
C ASN A 119 -3.43 12.29 0.04
N GLY A 120 -3.52 11.02 0.42
CA GLY A 120 -4.33 10.02 -0.26
C GLY A 120 -3.57 9.25 -1.35
N SER A 121 -4.29 8.33 -1.99
CA SER A 121 -3.70 7.34 -2.91
C SER A 121 -3.39 7.89 -4.30
N VAL A 122 -3.87 9.09 -4.63
CA VAL A 122 -3.71 9.70 -5.95
C VAL A 122 -2.95 11.02 -5.82
N LEU A 123 -1.91 11.18 -6.65
CA LEU A 123 -1.15 12.42 -6.77
C LEU A 123 -1.27 12.94 -8.19
N ASN A 124 -1.70 14.19 -8.33
CA ASN A 124 -1.67 14.91 -9.60
C ASN A 124 -0.50 15.88 -9.58
N LEU A 125 0.34 15.83 -10.61
CA LEU A 125 1.50 16.70 -10.71
C LEU A 125 1.72 17.15 -12.15
N SER A 126 2.26 18.35 -12.31
CA SER A 126 2.64 18.91 -13.61
C SER A 126 4.00 19.57 -13.50
N TYR A 127 4.87 19.33 -14.48
CA TYR A 127 6.23 19.85 -14.48
C TYR A 127 6.74 20.08 -15.91
N SER A 128 7.70 21.00 -16.05
CA SER A 128 8.37 21.25 -17.33
C SER A 128 9.34 20.10 -17.64
N LEU A 129 9.41 19.66 -18.90
CA LEU A 129 10.39 18.67 -19.36
C LEU A 129 11.83 19.22 -19.35
N ARG A 130 11.99 20.54 -19.19
CA ARG A 130 13.30 21.20 -19.02
C ARG A 130 13.76 21.27 -17.57
N SER A 131 12.92 20.88 -16.62
CA SER A 131 13.27 20.88 -15.19
C SER A 131 14.34 19.84 -14.92
N ALA A 132 15.13 20.03 -13.85
CA ALA A 132 16.01 18.98 -13.35
C ALA A 132 15.20 17.72 -12.99
N ALA A 133 15.82 16.54 -13.11
CA ALA A 133 15.20 15.29 -12.71
C ALA A 133 14.84 15.33 -11.22
N PHE A 134 13.68 14.79 -10.87
CA PHE A 134 13.20 14.71 -9.49
C PHE A 134 12.51 13.39 -9.20
N GLY A 135 12.42 13.06 -7.92
CA GLY A 135 11.72 11.88 -7.43
C GLY A 135 10.59 12.23 -6.46
N CYS A 136 9.46 11.53 -6.60
CA CYS A 136 8.40 11.50 -5.61
C CYS A 136 8.42 10.15 -4.87
N VAL A 137 8.00 10.15 -3.62
CA VAL A 137 7.83 8.97 -2.79
C VAL A 137 6.37 8.88 -2.37
N CYS A 138 5.74 7.74 -2.64
CA CYS A 138 4.49 7.38 -1.98
C CYS A 138 4.81 6.58 -0.71
N THR A 139 4.14 6.91 0.37
CA THR A 139 4.08 6.15 1.61
C THR A 139 2.71 5.52 1.75
N ALA A 140 2.66 4.22 2.00
CA ALA A 140 1.46 3.48 2.37
C ALA A 140 1.65 2.95 3.80
N SER A 141 0.72 3.26 4.70
CA SER A 141 0.89 2.98 6.12
C SER A 141 -0.41 2.60 6.82
N ASN A 142 -0.28 1.84 7.90
CA ASN A 142 -1.31 1.58 8.89
C ASN A 142 -0.67 1.61 10.30
N PRO A 143 -1.43 1.44 11.39
CA PRO A 143 -0.90 1.59 12.75
C PRO A 143 0.30 0.70 13.09
N VAL A 144 0.48 -0.44 12.39
CA VAL A 144 1.54 -1.42 12.68
C VAL A 144 2.70 -1.38 11.69
N SER A 145 2.56 -0.72 10.53
CA SER A 145 3.58 -0.78 9.48
C SER A 145 3.50 0.35 8.46
N SER A 146 4.64 0.68 7.87
CA SER A 146 4.77 1.66 6.79
C SER A 146 5.71 1.13 5.70
N ARG A 147 5.37 1.38 4.43
CA ARG A 147 6.13 0.99 3.25
C ARG A 147 6.09 2.08 2.19
N HIS A 148 7.12 2.12 1.35
CA HIS A 148 7.30 3.20 0.38
C HIS A 148 7.56 2.70 -1.04
N ALA A 149 7.19 3.52 -2.02
CA ALA A 149 7.53 3.36 -3.42
C ALA A 149 8.00 4.69 -4.01
N ALA A 150 8.98 4.64 -4.91
CA ALA A 150 9.52 5.82 -5.57
C ALA A 150 9.02 5.93 -7.01
N PHE A 151 8.78 7.17 -7.43
CA PHE A 151 8.50 7.56 -8.81
C PHE A 151 9.58 8.55 -9.28
N HIS A 152 9.99 8.44 -10.54
CA HIS A 152 11.02 9.29 -11.15
C HIS A 152 10.47 10.03 -12.36
N SER A 153 10.80 11.32 -12.50
CA SER A 153 10.27 12.19 -13.57
C SER A 153 10.72 11.81 -14.99
N SER A 154 11.75 10.98 -15.14
CA SER A 154 12.18 10.44 -16.44
C SER A 154 11.11 9.60 -17.15
N GLN A 155 10.10 9.12 -16.43
CA GLN A 155 9.04 8.26 -16.97
C GLN A 155 8.09 8.96 -17.95
N CYS A 156 8.08 10.29 -18.06
CA CYS A 156 7.32 10.99 -19.11
C CYS A 156 7.94 10.83 -20.51
N SER A 157 9.24 10.54 -20.60
CA SER A 157 9.98 10.44 -21.87
C SER A 157 9.78 9.09 -22.58
N SER A 158 9.30 8.06 -21.89
CA SER A 158 9.06 6.73 -22.48
C SER A 158 7.65 6.65 -23.07
N GLN A 159 7.51 6.78 -24.39
CA GLN A 159 6.25 6.50 -25.09
C GLN A 159 5.80 5.05 -24.81
N PRO A 160 4.49 4.79 -24.61
CA PRO A 160 3.97 3.44 -24.73
C PRO A 160 4.27 2.95 -26.14
N ARG A 161 4.95 1.80 -26.30
CA ARG A 161 5.00 1.12 -27.60
C ARG A 161 3.58 0.75 -27.97
N GLY A 162 2.94 1.58 -28.79
CA GLY A 162 1.71 1.22 -29.46
C GLY A 162 1.93 -0.05 -30.27
N VAL A 163 0.97 -0.97 -30.16
CA VAL A 163 0.84 -2.17 -30.97
C VAL A 163 1.05 -1.81 -32.45
N PRO A 164 1.79 -2.61 -33.26
CA PRO A 164 1.97 -2.32 -34.69
C PRO A 164 0.61 -2.31 -35.38
N GLY A 165 0.14 -1.11 -35.74
CA GLY A 165 -1.05 -0.91 -36.55
C GLY A 165 -0.82 -1.48 -37.94
N VAL A 166 -1.78 -2.30 -38.35
CA VAL A 166 -1.98 -2.96 -39.65
C VAL A 166 -1.40 -2.16 -40.82
N ARG A 167 -0.51 -2.82 -41.60
CA ARG A 167 -0.07 -2.36 -42.92
C ARG A 167 -1.29 -2.23 -43.84
N THR A 168 -1.62 -1.01 -44.25
CA THR A 168 -2.45 -0.79 -45.43
C THR A 168 -1.60 -1.08 -46.66
N GLU A 169 -1.73 -2.30 -47.19
CA GLU A 169 -1.11 -2.69 -48.47
C GLU A 169 -1.66 -1.82 -49.61
N LEU A 170 -0.74 -1.28 -50.41
CA LEU A 170 -0.98 -0.41 -51.55
C LEU A 170 -1.45 -1.28 -52.74
N LEU A 171 -2.72 -1.16 -53.14
CA LEU A 171 -3.24 -1.81 -54.35
C LEU A 171 -2.58 -1.22 -55.61
N VAL A 172 -1.71 -1.99 -56.25
CA VAL A 172 -1.10 -1.67 -57.56
C VAL A 172 -1.99 -2.23 -58.68
N PRO A 173 -2.49 -1.43 -59.64
CA PRO A 173 -3.25 -1.96 -60.76
C PRO A 173 -2.31 -2.66 -61.76
N LEU A 174 -2.58 -3.93 -62.06
CA LEU A 174 -1.86 -4.72 -63.08
C LEU A 174 -2.20 -4.19 -64.47
N VAL A 175 -1.26 -3.48 -65.10
CA VAL A 175 -1.31 -3.16 -66.53
C VAL A 175 -0.89 -4.41 -67.31
N VAL A 176 -1.85 -5.04 -67.99
CA VAL A 176 -1.61 -6.19 -68.87
C VAL A 176 -1.09 -5.67 -70.21
N LEU A 177 0.23 -5.77 -70.46
CA LEU A 177 0.78 -5.64 -71.80
C LEU A 177 0.65 -6.99 -72.52
N GLY A 178 -0.35 -7.11 -73.39
CA GLY A 178 -0.45 -8.23 -74.32
C GLY A 178 0.70 -8.16 -75.33
N VAL A 179 1.67 -9.07 -75.19
CA VAL A 179 2.67 -9.33 -76.22
C VAL A 179 2.29 -10.65 -76.87
N THR A 180 1.58 -10.59 -78.01
CA THR A 180 1.47 -11.71 -78.92
C THR A 180 2.70 -11.72 -79.83
N ILE A 181 3.62 -12.66 -79.60
CA ILE A 181 4.62 -13.06 -80.58
C ILE A 181 4.34 -14.51 -81.00
N ILE A 182 4.15 -14.65 -82.31
CA ILE A 182 3.88 -15.83 -83.12
C ILE A 182 5.14 -16.70 -83.24
N ILE A 183 5.02 -18.03 -83.09
CA ILE A 183 5.81 -19.09 -83.76
C ILE A 183 4.90 -20.36 -83.72
N ILE A 184 4.54 -21.11 -84.76
CA ILE A 184 5.22 -21.63 -85.97
C ILE A 184 4.29 -21.48 -87.19
#